data_AF-A0A3D5BRF5-F1
#
_entry.id   AF-A0A3D5BRF5-F1
#
_cell.length_a   1.000
_cell.length_b   1.000
_cell.length_c   1.000
_cell.angle_alpha   90.00
_cell.angle_beta   90.00
_cell.angle_gamma   90.00
#
_symmetry.space_group_name_H-M   'P 1'
#
loop_
_entity.id
_entity.type
_entity.pdbx_description
1 polymer ?
#
loop_
_entity_poly.entity_id
_entity_poly.type
_entity_poly.pdbx_seq_one_letter_code
_entity_poly.pdbx_strand_id
1 'polypeptide(L)'
;MKYDVYGLGNALVDMEFEVSDAFLQTMGVEKGFMTLVDEDRQFELLEYLRGERSARSGGGSAANTVVANALFGGRSFYTCLVSNDEMGDFYTQELARAGVDTNLAERRAEGVTG
;
A
#
# COMPACT_ATOMS: atom_id res chain seq x y z
N MET A 1 -8.65 27.10 9.28
CA MET A 1 -7.70 26.03 8.89
C MET A 1 -8.41 25.05 7.98
N LYS A 2 -7.82 24.68 6.82
CA LYS A 2 -8.44 23.77 5.83
C LYS A 2 -8.39 22.30 6.26
N TYR A 3 -7.31 21.88 6.92
CA TYR A 3 -7.07 20.51 7.38
C TYR A 3 -6.76 20.49 8.88
N ASP A 4 -7.11 19.39 9.53
CA ASP A 4 -6.82 19.10 10.94
C ASP A 4 -5.54 18.27 11.07
N VAL A 5 -5.28 17.40 10.09
CA VAL A 5 -4.06 16.58 9.99
C VAL A 5 -3.44 16.69 8.60
N TYR A 6 -2.12 16.82 8.56
CA TYR A 6 -1.32 16.72 7.34
C TYR A 6 -0.31 15.59 7.51
N GLY A 7 -0.34 14.61 6.60
CA GLY A 7 0.61 13.50 6.58
C GLY A 7 1.54 13.56 5.38
N LEU A 8 2.71 12.98 5.55
CA LEU A 8 3.71 12.74 4.51
C LEU A 8 4.28 11.34 4.73
N GLY A 9 4.38 10.55 3.67
CA GLY A 9 4.98 9.23 3.76
C GLY A 9 5.04 8.51 2.42
N ASN A 10 5.64 7.32 2.47
CA ASN A 10 5.69 6.43 1.32
C ASN A 10 4.29 5.85 1.07
N ALA A 11 3.90 5.80 -0.19
CA ALA A 11 2.74 5.05 -0.61
C ALA A 11 3.16 3.59 -0.80
N LEU A 12 2.57 2.69 -0.02
CA LEU A 12 2.81 1.26 -0.11
C LEU A 12 1.48 0.58 -0.42
N VAL A 13 1.47 -0.40 -1.30
CA VAL A 13 0.29 -1.26 -1.49
C VAL A 13 0.54 -2.55 -0.74
N ASP A 14 -0.30 -2.82 0.25
CA ASP A 14 -0.24 -4.07 1.00
C ASP A 14 -0.98 -5.14 0.19
N MET A 15 -0.31 -6.27 -0.03
CA MET A 15 -0.89 -7.46 -0.65
C MET A 15 -0.97 -8.58 0.38
N GLU A 16 -2.18 -9.00 0.68
CA GLU A 16 -2.46 -10.02 1.68
C GLU A 16 -2.89 -11.32 1.01
N PHE A 17 -2.28 -12.43 1.43
CA PHE A 17 -2.55 -13.76 0.90
C PHE A 17 -2.82 -14.72 2.06
N GLU A 18 -3.81 -15.60 1.89
CA GLU A 18 -4.01 -16.72 2.78
C GLU A 18 -3.14 -17.89 2.31
N VAL A 19 -2.19 -18.32 3.13
CA VAL A 19 -1.22 -19.37 2.79
C VAL A 19 -1.11 -20.40 3.89
N SER A 20 -0.62 -21.60 3.55
CA SER A 20 -0.35 -22.65 4.52
C SER A 20 0.99 -22.47 5.23
N ASP A 21 1.14 -23.03 6.43
CA ASP A 21 2.45 -23.08 7.11
C ASP A 21 3.51 -23.85 6.30
N ALA A 22 3.09 -24.81 5.48
CA ALA A 22 3.98 -25.53 4.57
C ALA A 22 4.54 -24.60 3.48
N PHE A 23 3.73 -23.70 2.93
CA PHE A 23 4.20 -22.68 1.98
C PHE A 23 5.27 -21.79 2.62
N LEU A 24 5.04 -21.30 3.85
CA LEU A 24 6.01 -20.47 4.56
C LEU A 24 7.36 -21.20 4.72
N GLN A 25 7.33 -22.49 5.08
CA GLN A 25 8.55 -23.30 5.18
C GLN A 25 9.25 -23.49 3.82
N THR A 26 8.50 -23.81 2.76
CA THR A 26 9.04 -23.96 1.40
C THR A 26 9.69 -22.67 0.91
N MET A 27 9.08 -21.54 1.22
CA MET A 27 9.57 -20.21 0.86
C MET A 27 10.50 -19.62 1.92
N GLY A 28 10.97 -20.37 2.92
CA GLY A 28 11.89 -19.85 3.93
C GLY A 28 11.42 -18.56 4.62
N VAL A 29 10.10 -18.35 4.73
CA VAL A 29 9.50 -17.19 5.41
C VAL A 29 9.21 -17.58 6.85
N GLU A 30 9.83 -16.87 7.80
CA GLU A 30 9.62 -17.14 9.22
C GLU A 30 8.29 -16.55 9.70
N LYS A 31 7.42 -17.40 10.23
CA LYS A 31 6.09 -17.01 10.66
C LYS A 31 6.16 -16.05 11.85
N GLY A 32 5.46 -14.92 11.75
CA GLY A 32 5.36 -13.92 12.82
C GLY A 32 6.46 -12.86 12.82
N PHE A 33 7.32 -12.83 11.79
CA PHE A 33 8.37 -11.83 11.65
C PHE A 33 8.14 -10.95 10.42
N MET A 34 8.73 -9.75 10.45
CA MET A 34 8.84 -8.88 9.28
C MET A 34 10.23 -9.10 8.66
N THR A 35 10.25 -9.48 7.39
CA THR A 35 11.49 -9.67 6.64
C THR A 35 11.52 -8.66 5.50
N LEU A 36 12.54 -7.79 5.50
CA LEU A 36 12.84 -6.98 4.33
C LEU A 36 13.45 -7.88 3.27
N VAL A 37 12.91 -7.83 2.07
CA VAL A 37 13.37 -8.61 0.92
C VAL A 37 13.76 -7.65 -0.21
N ASP A 38 14.67 -8.09 -1.05
CA ASP A 38 14.97 -7.39 -2.30
C ASP A 38 13.92 -7.70 -3.38
N GLU A 39 14.02 -6.98 -4.50
CA GLU A 39 13.08 -7.06 -5.62
C GLU A 39 13.02 -8.48 -6.22
N ASP A 40 14.16 -9.15 -6.37
CA ASP A 40 14.24 -10.51 -6.92
C ASP A 40 13.47 -11.49 -6.02
N ARG A 41 13.67 -11.41 -4.69
CA ARG A 41 12.97 -12.26 -3.74
C ARG A 41 11.48 -11.95 -3.67
N GLN A 42 11.11 -10.67 -3.74
CA GLN A 42 9.71 -10.26 -3.80
C GLN A 42 9.02 -10.84 -5.04
N PHE A 43 9.66 -10.75 -6.21
CA PHE A 43 9.13 -11.30 -7.45
C PHE A 43 8.95 -12.82 -7.34
N GLU A 44 9.96 -13.54 -6.84
CA GLU A 44 9.86 -14.98 -6.61
C GLU A 44 8.65 -15.34 -5.74
N LEU A 45 8.46 -14.68 -4.59
CA LEU A 45 7.31 -14.92 -3.71
C LEU A 45 5.99 -14.69 -4.44
N LEU A 46 5.88 -13.59 -5.20
CA LEU A 46 4.69 -13.25 -5.98
C LEU A 46 4.40 -14.27 -7.09
N GLU A 47 5.42 -14.83 -7.73
CA GLU A 47 5.25 -15.90 -8.73
C GLU A 47 4.61 -17.14 -8.12
N TYR A 48 5.06 -17.57 -6.93
CA TYR A 48 4.49 -18.74 -6.26
C TYR A 48 3.07 -18.50 -5.72
N LEU A 49 2.71 -17.23 -5.50
CA LEU A 49 1.38 -16.81 -5.07
C LEU A 49 0.44 -16.52 -6.24
N ARG A 50 0.89 -16.67 -7.50
CA ARG A 50 0.02 -16.47 -8.67
C ARG A 50 -1.17 -17.44 -8.63
N GLY A 51 -2.36 -16.87 -8.69
CA GLY A 51 -3.62 -17.63 -8.69
C GLY A 51 -4.22 -17.82 -7.30
N GLU A 52 -3.49 -17.53 -6.23
CA GLU A 52 -4.07 -17.42 -4.90
C GLU A 52 -4.95 -16.18 -4.79
N ARG A 53 -5.97 -16.26 -3.93
CA ARG A 53 -6.83 -15.10 -3.67
C ARG A 53 -6.04 -14.08 -2.86
N SER A 54 -5.82 -12.90 -3.44
CA SER A 54 -5.22 -11.77 -2.74
C SER A 54 -6.25 -10.72 -2.36
N ALA A 55 -6.07 -10.12 -1.18
CA ALA A 55 -6.64 -8.82 -0.86
C ALA A 55 -5.56 -7.75 -1.08
N ARG A 56 -6.00 -6.57 -1.55
CA ARG A 56 -5.14 -5.40 -1.75
C ARG A 56 -5.69 -4.26 -0.92
N SER A 57 -4.81 -3.53 -0.25
CA SER A 57 -5.16 -2.33 0.49
C SER A 57 -4.09 -1.26 0.35
N GLY A 58 -4.50 0.01 0.43
CA GLY A 58 -3.55 1.11 0.59
C GLY A 58 -2.89 0.99 1.96
N GLY A 59 -1.57 0.83 1.97
CA GLY A 59 -0.74 0.75 3.15
C GLY A 59 0.11 2.01 3.37
N GLY A 60 1.09 1.86 4.25
CA GLY A 60 1.98 2.94 4.71
C GLY A 60 1.51 3.54 6.03
N SER A 61 2.41 3.61 7.01
CA SER A 61 2.06 4.01 8.40
C SER A 61 1.43 5.41 8.49
N ALA A 62 1.99 6.38 7.77
CA ALA A 62 1.45 7.74 7.73
C ALA A 62 0.08 7.79 7.03
N ALA A 63 -0.08 7.03 5.93
CA ALA A 63 -1.34 6.93 5.22
C ALA A 63 -2.45 6.32 6.10
N ASN A 64 -2.15 5.21 6.77
CA ASN A 64 -3.10 4.55 7.69
C ASN A 64 -3.58 5.50 8.78
N THR A 65 -2.67 6.32 9.34
CA THR A 65 -3.02 7.33 10.35
C THR A 65 -3.94 8.41 9.79
N VAL A 66 -3.62 8.93 8.59
CA VAL A 66 -4.41 9.97 7.92
C VAL A 66 -5.79 9.48 7.50
N VAL A 67 -5.87 8.26 6.96
CA VAL A 67 -7.12 7.59 6.59
C VAL A 67 -7.98 7.35 7.84
N ALA A 68 -7.40 6.84 8.94
CA ALA A 68 -8.13 6.68 10.19
C ALA A 68 -8.72 8.01 10.70
N ASN A 69 -7.95 9.10 10.65
CA ASN A 69 -8.46 10.42 11.01
C ASN A 69 -9.64 10.86 10.12
N ALA A 70 -9.56 10.62 8.81
CA ALA A 70 -10.64 10.94 7.89
C ALA A 70 -11.92 10.13 8.16
N LEU A 71 -11.77 8.83 8.45
CA LEU A 71 -12.88 7.95 8.83
C LEU A 71 -13.54 8.35 10.16
N PHE A 72 -12.80 8.97 11.08
CA PHE A 72 -13.34 9.56 12.31
C PHE A 72 -13.93 10.97 12.11
N GLY A 73 -13.99 11.47 10.87
CA GLY A 73 -14.62 12.75 10.52
C GLY A 73 -13.68 13.96 10.52
N GLY A 74 -12.37 13.74 10.70
CA GLY A 74 -11.36 14.79 10.56
C GLY A 74 -11.06 15.13 9.10
N ARG A 75 -10.56 16.34 8.84
CA ARG A 75 -10.13 16.74 7.48
C ARG A 75 -8.64 16.49 7.35
N SER A 76 -8.25 15.58 6.46
CA SER A 76 -6.86 15.20 6.26
C SER A 76 -6.33 15.57 4.88
N PHE A 77 -5.03 15.87 4.81
CA PHE A 77 -4.28 15.91 3.56
C PHE A 77 -3.09 14.95 3.65
N TYR A 78 -2.81 14.19 2.59
CA TYR A 78 -1.66 13.28 2.52
C TYR A 78 -0.79 13.57 1.30
N THR A 79 0.50 13.78 1.54
CA THR A 79 1.50 13.86 0.48
C THR A 79 2.23 12.52 0.32
N CYS A 80 2.25 12.02 -0.91
CA CYS A 80 3.00 10.83 -1.28
C CYS A 80 3.39 10.85 -2.77
N LEU A 81 4.11 9.82 -3.19
CA LEU A 81 4.47 9.56 -4.58
C LEU A 81 3.97 8.17 -4.95
N VAL A 82 3.27 8.09 -6.08
CA VAL A 82 2.92 6.84 -6.76
C VAL A 82 3.18 7.01 -8.25
N SER A 83 3.48 5.92 -8.94
CA SER A 83 3.73 5.90 -10.37
C SER A 83 2.45 5.88 -11.20
N ASN A 84 2.60 6.02 -12.52
CA ASN A 84 1.54 5.89 -13.51
C ASN A 84 1.27 4.41 -13.85
N ASP A 85 0.93 3.62 -12.84
CA ASP A 85 0.65 2.18 -12.96
C ASP A 85 -0.65 1.79 -12.23
N GLU A 86 -1.06 0.52 -12.39
CA GLU A 86 -2.31 -0.01 -11.78
C GLU A 86 -2.32 0.17 -10.26
N MET A 87 -1.18 -0.03 -9.60
CA MET A 87 -1.06 0.09 -8.15
C MET A 87 -1.16 1.55 -7.70
N GLY A 88 -0.60 2.49 -8.46
CA GLY A 88 -0.75 3.92 -8.23
C GLY A 88 -2.18 4.41 -8.44
N ASP A 89 -2.87 3.88 -9.45
CA ASP A 89 -4.30 4.14 -9.66
C ASP A 89 -5.15 3.62 -8.49
N PHE A 90 -4.92 2.38 -8.08
CA PHE A 90 -5.58 1.78 -6.92
C PHE A 90 -5.37 2.61 -5.66
N TYR A 91 -4.13 2.96 -5.34
CA TYR A 91 -3.78 3.74 -4.14
C TYR A 91 -4.45 5.13 -4.14
N THR A 92 -4.46 5.80 -5.30
CA THR A 92 -5.11 7.10 -5.47
C THR A 92 -6.62 7.00 -5.23
N GLN A 93 -7.26 5.96 -5.75
CA GLN A 93 -8.70 5.73 -5.57
C GLN A 93 -9.06 5.41 -4.13
N GLU A 94 -8.24 4.63 -3.41
CA GLU A 94 -8.46 4.32 -1.98
C GLU A 94 -8.39 5.58 -1.11
N LEU A 95 -7.40 6.45 -1.31
CA LEU A 95 -7.33 7.74 -0.59
C LEU A 95 -8.55 8.63 -0.89
N ALA A 96 -8.99 8.68 -2.15
CA ALA A 96 -10.18 9.44 -2.53
C ALA A 96 -11.46 8.88 -1.89
N ARG A 97 -11.62 7.55 -1.85
CA ARG A 97 -12.74 6.86 -1.19
C ARG A 97 -12.75 7.11 0.32
N ALA A 98 -11.58 7.20 0.95
CA ALA A 98 -11.42 7.55 2.35
C ALA A 98 -11.66 9.04 2.66
N GLY A 99 -11.85 9.89 1.63
CA GLY A 99 -12.06 11.33 1.80
C GLY A 99 -10.78 12.11 2.16
N VAL A 100 -9.61 11.59 1.78
CA VAL A 100 -8.31 12.22 2.01
C VAL A 100 -7.90 13.03 0.78
N ASP A 101 -7.65 14.33 0.96
CA ASP A 101 -7.06 15.16 -0.10
C ASP A 101 -5.57 14.81 -0.29
N THR A 102 -5.05 14.89 -1.52
CA THR A 102 -3.66 14.52 -1.81
C THR A 102 -2.98 15.47 -2.79
N ASN A 103 -1.64 15.38 -2.89
CA ASN A 103 -0.83 16.10 -3.88
C ASN A 103 -0.80 15.41 -5.26
N LEU A 104 -1.42 14.25 -5.40
CA LEU A 104 -1.30 13.43 -6.61
C LEU A 104 -2.05 14.11 -7.76
N ALA A 105 -1.32 14.41 -8.83
CA ALA A 105 -1.87 15.00 -10.05
C ALA A 105 -2.45 13.92 -10.97
N GLU A 106 -3.31 14.35 -11.92
CA GLU A 106 -3.83 13.46 -12.97
C GLU A 106 -2.71 12.84 -13.83
N ARG A 107 -1.56 13.50 -13.94
CA ARG A 107 -0.36 12.98 -14.61
C ARG A 107 0.72 12.65 -13.59
N ARG A 108 0.97 11.36 -13.38
CA ARG A 108 2.01 10.81 -12.51
C ARG A 108 3.22 10.35 -13.34
N ALA A 109 4.38 10.20 -12.69
CA ALA A 109 5.59 9.77 -13.38
C ALA A 109 5.54 8.26 -13.72
N GLU A 110 6.18 7.87 -14.82
CA GLU A 110 6.40 6.45 -15.14
C GLU A 110 7.28 5.78 -14.06
N GLY A 111 7.01 4.51 -13.78
CA GLY A 111 7.73 3.73 -12.76
C GLY A 111 6.86 2.63 -12.19
N VAL A 112 7.26 2.12 -11.02
CA VAL A 112 6.53 1.10 -10.26
C VAL A 112 6.14 1.68 -8.91
N THR A 113 4.86 1.64 -8.58
CA THR A 113 4.35 2.01 -7.26
C THR A 113 4.59 0.90 -6.26
N GLY A 114 5.15 1.25 -5.10
CA GLY A 114 5.47 0.33 -4.00
C GLY A 114 6.96 0.35 -3.75
#